data_AF-A0A1G2P6F4-F1
#
_entry.id   AF-A0A1G2P6F4-F1
#
_cell.length_a   1.000
_cell.length_b   1.000
_cell.length_c   1.000
_cell.angle_alpha   90.00
_cell.angle_beta   90.00
_cell.angle_gamma   90.00
#
_symmetry.space_group_name_H-M   'P 1'
#
loop_
_entity.id
_entity.type
_entity.pdbx_description
1 polymer ?
#
loop_
_entity_poly.entity_id
_entity_poly.type
_entity_poly.pdbx_seq_one_letter_code
_entity_poly.pdbx_strand_id
1 'polypeptide(L)'
;MQHHWLNWDELKSQFPKDGEFKDGMRPAQETGLRFVGEKGSCVLELPTGLGKTAMEVAIARAAKKHFKSCFLVTPTKAVLEQIRQRFPDDFTIALGRNDFPCFFYERSKADLNRESKTKFKADEIPCSMLRDCPHRVDQETGKTHEDGAIPCPYLQQKYEARNSRKPVLATLAFYLYSRLFSKDFPEPDVLIIDEAHRVPETI
;
A
#
# COMPACT_ATOMS: atom_id res chain seq x y z
N MET A 1 -9.30 -10.08 23.80
CA MET A 1 -9.80 -8.70 23.99
C MET A 1 -10.67 -8.38 22.79
N GLN A 2 -11.95 -8.01 22.98
CA GLN A 2 -12.77 -7.52 21.86
C GLN A 2 -12.21 -6.17 21.41
N HIS A 3 -11.77 -6.09 20.16
CA HIS A 3 -11.28 -4.85 19.58
C HIS A 3 -12.49 -3.98 19.25
N HIS A 4 -12.73 -2.92 20.04
CA HIS A 4 -13.90 -2.05 19.88
C HIS A 4 -14.05 -1.46 18.46
N TRP A 5 -12.95 -1.32 17.72
CA TRP A 5 -12.89 -0.75 16.38
C TRP A 5 -13.15 -1.76 15.26
N LEU A 6 -12.99 -3.05 15.55
CA LEU A 6 -13.10 -4.15 14.58
C LEU A 6 -14.48 -4.81 14.64
N ASN A 7 -15.41 -4.25 15.42
CA ASN A 7 -16.72 -4.86 15.64
C ASN A 7 -17.54 -4.95 14.34
N TRP A 8 -18.52 -5.85 14.36
CA TRP A 8 -19.36 -6.15 13.20
C TRP A 8 -20.06 -4.92 12.62
N ASP A 9 -20.63 -4.05 13.45
CA ASP A 9 -21.38 -2.90 12.99
C ASP A 9 -20.48 -1.89 12.28
N GLU A 10 -19.26 -1.68 12.78
CA GLU A 10 -18.26 -0.84 12.12
C GLU A 10 -17.86 -1.42 10.77
N LEU A 11 -17.45 -2.69 10.71
CA LEU A 11 -17.07 -3.36 9.45
C LEU A 11 -18.21 -3.34 8.42
N LYS A 12 -19.43 -3.65 8.86
CA LYS A 12 -20.64 -3.61 8.02
C LYS A 12 -20.89 -2.21 7.47
N SER A 13 -20.67 -1.17 8.27
CA SER A 13 -20.86 0.22 7.83
C SER A 13 -19.86 0.65 6.76
N GLN A 14 -18.67 0.05 6.74
CA GLN A 14 -17.58 0.37 5.82
C GLN A 14 -17.57 -0.46 4.53
N PHE A 15 -18.39 -1.52 4.47
CA PHE A 15 -18.48 -2.38 3.30
C PHE A 15 -18.92 -1.59 2.04
N PRO A 16 -18.28 -1.80 0.88
CA PRO A 16 -18.68 -1.15 -0.37
C PRO A 16 -20.14 -1.43 -0.73
N LYS A 17 -20.88 -0.42 -1.23
CA LYS A 17 -22.32 -0.52 -1.58
C LYS A 17 -22.60 -0.15 -3.04
N ASP A 18 -21.56 -0.07 -3.84
CA ASP A 18 -21.56 0.31 -5.24
C ASP A 18 -21.33 -0.91 -6.15
N GLY A 19 -21.66 -0.76 -7.44
CA GLY A 19 -21.44 -1.79 -8.45
C GLY A 19 -22.10 -3.13 -8.11
N GLU A 20 -21.30 -4.21 -8.06
CA GLU A 20 -21.76 -5.57 -7.75
C GLU A 20 -22.24 -5.78 -6.29
N PHE A 21 -22.05 -4.78 -5.42
CA PHE A 21 -22.46 -4.84 -4.00
C PHE A 21 -23.65 -3.93 -3.67
N LYS A 22 -24.35 -3.41 -4.69
CA LYS A 22 -25.56 -2.60 -4.50
C LYS A 22 -26.65 -3.33 -3.68
N ASP A 23 -26.70 -4.65 -3.79
CA ASP A 23 -27.65 -5.52 -3.09
C ASP A 23 -27.10 -6.02 -1.75
N GLY A 24 -25.91 -5.53 -1.34
CA GLY A 24 -25.27 -5.83 -0.07
C GLY A 24 -24.21 -6.93 -0.13
N MET A 25 -23.77 -7.36 1.07
CA MET A 25 -22.78 -8.42 1.25
C MET A 25 -23.36 -9.79 0.87
N ARG A 26 -22.54 -10.64 0.26
CA ARG A 26 -22.83 -12.05 0.09
C ARG A 26 -22.70 -12.78 1.44
N PRO A 27 -23.42 -13.89 1.68
CA PRO A 27 -23.38 -14.58 2.97
C PRO A 27 -21.97 -14.97 3.46
N ALA A 28 -21.10 -15.43 2.56
CA ALA A 28 -19.73 -15.77 2.91
C ALA A 28 -18.89 -14.54 3.34
N GLN A 29 -19.16 -13.37 2.76
CA GLN A 29 -18.49 -12.12 3.12
C GLN A 29 -18.94 -11.63 4.50
N GLU A 30 -20.25 -11.72 4.78
CA GLU A 30 -20.80 -11.40 6.10
C GLU A 30 -20.23 -12.32 7.19
N THR A 31 -20.26 -13.64 6.98
CA THR A 31 -19.67 -14.60 7.92
C THR A 31 -18.18 -14.34 8.14
N GLY A 32 -17.44 -14.08 7.06
CA GLY A 32 -16.02 -13.75 7.16
C GLY A 32 -15.77 -12.49 7.99
N LEU A 33 -16.44 -11.37 7.69
CA LEU A 33 -16.25 -10.11 8.41
C LEU A 33 -16.70 -10.20 9.88
N ARG A 34 -17.77 -10.94 10.19
CA ARG A 34 -18.15 -11.23 11.58
C ARG A 34 -17.03 -11.96 12.31
N PHE A 35 -16.44 -12.98 11.70
CA PHE A 35 -15.32 -13.72 12.28
C PHE A 35 -14.11 -12.81 12.53
N VAL A 36 -13.76 -11.93 11.57
CA VAL A 36 -12.70 -10.93 11.76
C VAL A 36 -13.02 -10.06 12.99
N GLY A 37 -14.24 -9.56 13.11
CA GLY A 37 -14.60 -8.68 14.22
C GLY A 37 -14.65 -9.35 15.59
N GLU A 38 -14.92 -10.64 15.64
CA GLU A 38 -14.89 -11.44 16.87
C GLU A 38 -13.47 -11.83 17.32
N LYS A 39 -12.59 -12.16 16.36
CA LYS A 39 -11.27 -12.73 16.65
C LYS A 39 -10.13 -11.73 16.58
N GLY A 40 -10.27 -10.65 15.81
CA GLY A 40 -9.21 -9.70 15.53
C GLY A 40 -8.18 -10.28 14.57
N SER A 41 -7.11 -10.86 15.11
CA SER A 41 -6.06 -11.52 14.30
C SER A 41 -6.54 -12.91 13.86
N CYS A 42 -6.69 -13.10 12.55
CA CYS A 42 -7.18 -14.35 11.99
C CYS A 42 -6.64 -14.63 10.57
N VAL A 43 -6.71 -15.89 10.17
CA VAL A 43 -6.54 -16.33 8.78
C VAL A 43 -7.90 -16.75 8.26
N LEU A 44 -8.28 -16.25 7.08
CA LEU A 44 -9.55 -16.55 6.44
C LEU A 44 -9.29 -17.13 5.05
N GLU A 45 -9.89 -18.29 4.81
CA GLU A 45 -9.92 -18.91 3.49
C GLU A 45 -11.30 -18.68 2.87
N LEU A 46 -11.32 -18.02 1.71
CA LEU A 46 -12.52 -17.78 0.94
C LEU A 46 -12.25 -18.10 -0.54
N PRO A 47 -13.13 -18.84 -1.22
CA PRO A 47 -13.01 -19.11 -2.64
C PRO A 47 -12.84 -17.84 -3.50
N THR A 48 -12.09 -17.96 -4.58
CA THR A 48 -11.94 -16.92 -5.60
C THR A 48 -13.31 -16.51 -6.16
N GLY A 49 -13.47 -15.22 -6.48
CA GLY A 49 -14.73 -14.70 -7.06
C GLY A 49 -15.82 -14.36 -6.03
N LEU A 50 -15.63 -14.68 -4.74
CA LEU A 50 -16.56 -14.26 -3.68
C LEU A 50 -16.44 -12.79 -3.26
N GLY A 51 -15.48 -12.05 -3.84
CA GLY A 51 -15.27 -10.63 -3.54
C GLY A 51 -14.49 -10.38 -2.24
N LYS A 52 -13.40 -11.14 -2.02
CA LYS A 52 -12.47 -10.98 -0.88
C LYS A 52 -11.98 -9.53 -0.73
N THR A 53 -11.62 -8.91 -1.85
CA THR A 53 -11.17 -7.50 -1.89
C THR A 53 -12.15 -6.53 -1.24
N ALA A 54 -13.46 -6.75 -1.36
CA ALA A 54 -14.45 -5.86 -0.75
C ALA A 54 -14.40 -5.94 0.79
N MET A 55 -14.09 -7.11 1.33
CA MET A 55 -13.89 -7.30 2.77
C MET A 55 -12.61 -6.62 3.22
N GLU A 56 -11.51 -6.78 2.48
CA GLU A 56 -10.22 -6.13 2.77
C GLU A 56 -10.36 -4.60 2.78
N VAL A 57 -11.10 -4.04 1.82
CA VAL A 57 -11.41 -2.61 1.76
C VAL A 57 -12.27 -2.18 2.95
N ALA A 58 -13.26 -2.97 3.35
CA ALA A 58 -14.07 -2.66 4.53
C ALA A 58 -13.21 -2.59 5.80
N ILE A 59 -12.29 -3.55 5.98
CA ILE A 59 -11.34 -3.58 7.09
C ILE A 59 -10.39 -2.37 7.02
N ALA A 60 -9.85 -2.05 5.84
CA ALA A 60 -8.95 -0.91 5.65
C ALA A 60 -9.64 0.44 5.93
N ARG A 61 -10.89 0.61 5.49
CA ARG A 61 -11.73 1.78 5.77
C ARG A 61 -12.04 1.93 7.26
N ALA A 62 -12.34 0.84 7.95
CA ALA A 62 -12.52 0.84 9.40
C ALA A 62 -11.21 1.24 10.10
N ALA A 63 -10.09 0.60 9.72
CA ALA A 63 -8.77 0.89 10.28
C ALA A 63 -8.38 2.37 10.14
N LYS A 64 -8.65 2.98 8.98
CA LYS A 64 -8.40 4.41 8.71
C LYS A 64 -9.02 5.36 9.74
N LYS A 65 -10.16 5.02 10.33
CA LYS A 65 -10.83 5.87 11.33
C LYS A 65 -10.18 5.82 12.70
N HIS A 66 -9.56 4.69 13.04
CA HIS A 66 -9.09 4.40 14.40
C HIS A 66 -7.58 4.41 14.53
N PHE A 67 -6.85 4.22 13.43
CA PHE A 67 -5.40 4.02 13.45
C PHE A 67 -4.66 4.98 12.54
N LYS A 68 -3.36 5.08 12.78
CA LYS A 68 -2.47 5.91 11.95
C LYS A 68 -1.90 5.11 10.79
N SER A 69 -1.70 3.80 10.95
CA SER A 69 -1.03 2.96 9.95
C SER A 69 -1.82 1.70 9.66
N CYS A 70 -2.20 1.51 8.40
CA CYS A 70 -2.83 0.30 7.91
C CYS A 70 -2.18 -0.09 6.59
N PHE A 71 -1.86 -1.37 6.42
CA PHE A 71 -1.33 -1.92 5.17
C PHE A 71 -2.27 -2.97 4.59
N LEU A 72 -2.57 -2.83 3.31
CA LEU A 72 -3.11 -3.90 2.47
C LEU A 72 -2.01 -4.35 1.52
N VAL A 73 -1.61 -5.61 1.67
CA VAL A 73 -0.47 -6.19 0.96
C VAL A 73 -0.98 -7.21 -0.04
N THR A 74 -0.62 -7.05 -1.31
CA THR A 74 -0.99 -7.96 -2.39
C THR A 74 0.22 -8.77 -2.87
N PRO A 75 0.02 -9.95 -3.46
CA PRO A 75 1.13 -10.78 -3.95
C PRO A 75 1.79 -10.18 -5.19
N THR A 76 1.06 -9.43 -6.01
CA THR A 76 1.55 -8.91 -7.28
C THR A 76 1.06 -7.49 -7.56
N LYS A 77 1.80 -6.78 -8.42
CA LYS A 77 1.41 -5.45 -8.93
C LYS A 77 0.11 -5.50 -9.74
N ALA A 78 -0.19 -6.61 -10.41
CA ALA A 78 -1.44 -6.75 -11.17
C ALA A 78 -2.67 -6.73 -10.25
N VAL A 79 -2.63 -7.48 -9.15
CA VAL A 79 -3.69 -7.46 -8.13
C VAL A 79 -3.80 -6.07 -7.50
N LEU A 80 -2.67 -5.47 -7.13
CA LEU A 80 -2.62 -4.10 -6.60
C LEU A 80 -3.33 -3.11 -7.53
N GLU A 81 -3.05 -3.18 -8.83
CA GLU A 81 -3.61 -2.27 -9.82
C GLU A 81 -5.12 -2.47 -9.99
N GLN A 82 -5.61 -3.71 -9.93
CA GLN A 82 -7.05 -4.00 -9.94
C GLN A 82 -7.75 -3.37 -8.73
N ILE A 83 -7.16 -3.49 -7.53
CA ILE A 83 -7.70 -2.86 -6.31
C ILE A 83 -7.66 -1.33 -6.45
N ARG A 84 -6.55 -0.76 -6.91
CA ARG A 84 -6.39 0.69 -7.13
C ARG A 84 -7.43 1.26 -8.08
N GLN A 85 -7.68 0.58 -9.21
CA GLN A 85 -8.67 1.03 -10.19
C GLN A 85 -10.09 0.94 -9.65
N ARG A 86 -10.38 -0.10 -8.86
CA ARG A 86 -11.69 -0.32 -8.28
C ARG A 86 -12.00 0.59 -7.09
N PHE A 87 -10.98 0.94 -6.30
CA PHE A 87 -11.09 1.73 -5.07
C PHE A 87 -10.05 2.87 -5.06
N PRO A 88 -10.10 3.81 -6.02
CA PRO A 88 -9.05 4.80 -6.25
C PRO A 88 -8.86 5.78 -5.08
N ASP A 89 -9.91 6.03 -4.32
CA ASP A 89 -9.89 7.01 -3.22
C ASP A 89 -9.53 6.40 -1.86
N ASP A 90 -9.50 5.07 -1.74
CA ASP A 90 -9.32 4.39 -0.46
C ASP A 90 -7.86 4.26 -0.05
N PHE A 91 -6.92 4.22 -1.01
CA PHE A 91 -5.54 3.85 -0.73
C PHE A 91 -4.51 4.90 -1.17
N THR A 92 -3.40 4.94 -0.45
CA THR A 92 -2.13 5.48 -0.97
C THR A 92 -1.28 4.32 -1.45
N ILE A 93 -0.69 4.44 -2.64
CA ILE A 93 0.06 3.36 -3.27
C ILE A 93 1.52 3.42 -2.86
N ALA A 94 2.12 2.26 -2.57
CA ALA A 94 3.56 2.13 -2.36
C ALA A 94 4.14 0.94 -3.17
N LEU A 95 5.11 1.24 -4.02
CA LEU A 95 5.74 0.32 -4.97
C LEU A 95 7.25 0.28 -4.77
N GLY A 96 7.88 -0.74 -5.37
CA GLY A 96 9.32 -0.97 -5.28
C GLY A 96 10.11 -0.03 -6.19
N ARG A 97 11.44 0.01 -6.00
CA ARG A 97 12.34 0.86 -6.79
C ARG A 97 12.31 0.57 -8.30
N ASN A 98 12.08 -0.69 -8.70
CA ASN A 98 11.95 -1.11 -10.10
C ASN A 98 10.72 -0.48 -10.82
N ASP A 99 9.78 0.06 -10.06
CA ASP A 99 8.58 0.71 -10.62
C ASP A 99 8.80 2.18 -10.99
N PHE A 100 10.00 2.74 -10.74
CA PHE A 100 10.28 4.16 -10.93
C PHE A 100 11.51 4.44 -11.78
N PRO A 101 11.46 5.49 -12.62
CA PRO A 101 12.65 6.01 -13.29
C PRO A 101 13.62 6.64 -12.28
N CYS A 102 14.91 6.61 -12.61
CA CYS A 102 15.95 7.37 -11.90
C CYS A 102 16.37 8.59 -12.72
N PHE A 103 16.29 9.78 -12.15
CA PHE A 103 16.64 11.04 -12.83
C PHE A 103 18.12 11.43 -12.70
N PHE A 104 18.90 10.73 -11.87
CA PHE A 104 20.25 11.16 -11.49
C PHE A 104 21.21 11.31 -12.70
N TYR A 105 21.13 10.40 -13.68
CA TYR A 105 21.99 10.41 -14.87
C TYR A 105 21.37 11.08 -16.10
N GLU A 106 20.19 11.67 -15.97
CA GLU A 106 19.52 12.33 -17.09
C GLU A 106 20.17 13.68 -17.40
N ARG A 107 20.51 13.88 -18.69
CA ARG A 107 21.17 15.10 -19.16
C ARG A 107 20.22 16.29 -19.13
N SER A 108 18.99 16.09 -19.61
CA SER A 108 17.91 17.05 -19.50
C SER A 108 16.97 16.60 -18.40
N LYS A 109 16.67 17.51 -17.48
CA LYS A 109 15.69 17.29 -16.42
C LYS A 109 14.36 17.97 -16.71
N ALA A 110 14.26 18.72 -17.81
CA ALA A 110 13.00 19.35 -18.21
C ALA A 110 11.91 18.29 -18.40
N ASP A 111 10.74 18.54 -17.83
CA ASP A 111 9.52 17.72 -17.97
C ASP A 111 9.61 16.27 -17.45
N LEU A 112 10.66 15.94 -16.69
CA LEU A 112 10.77 14.63 -16.06
C LEU A 112 9.70 14.46 -14.98
N ASN A 113 9.03 13.31 -15.03
CA ASN A 113 8.00 12.90 -14.09
C ASN A 113 8.05 11.38 -13.88
N ARG A 114 7.18 10.88 -12.98
CA ARG A 114 7.20 9.47 -12.57
C ARG A 114 6.98 8.46 -13.71
N GLU A 115 6.45 8.90 -14.85
CA GLU A 115 6.14 8.07 -16.02
C GLU A 115 7.18 8.23 -17.14
N SER A 116 8.18 9.11 -16.94
CA SER A 116 9.27 9.32 -17.88
C SER A 116 10.09 8.04 -18.08
N LYS A 117 10.54 7.83 -19.32
CA LYS A 117 11.52 6.80 -19.65
C LYS A 117 12.92 7.37 -19.51
N THR A 118 13.68 6.85 -18.55
CA THR A 118 15.06 7.23 -18.27
C THR A 118 16.02 6.12 -18.64
N LYS A 119 17.32 6.42 -18.68
CA LYS A 119 18.37 5.44 -18.94
C LYS A 119 18.38 4.31 -17.92
N PHE A 120 18.10 4.64 -16.66
CA PHE A 120 18.10 3.69 -15.55
C PHE A 120 16.84 3.86 -14.71
N LYS A 121 16.39 2.77 -14.12
CA LYS A 121 15.39 2.74 -13.05
C LYS A 121 16.03 2.97 -11.69
N ALA A 122 15.20 3.21 -10.69
CA ALA A 122 15.67 3.51 -9.35
C ALA A 122 16.33 2.32 -8.65
N ASP A 123 16.05 1.07 -9.03
CA ASP A 123 16.68 -0.14 -8.47
C ASP A 123 18.05 -0.46 -9.08
N GLU A 124 18.30 -0.01 -10.31
CA GLU A 124 19.58 -0.21 -11.02
C GLU A 124 20.72 0.68 -10.50
N ILE A 125 20.38 1.70 -9.71
CA ILE A 125 21.33 2.69 -9.19
C ILE A 125 21.57 2.47 -7.69
N PRO A 126 22.82 2.40 -7.20
CA PRO A 126 23.10 2.23 -5.78
C PRO A 126 22.91 3.55 -5.02
N CYS A 127 21.66 3.95 -4.78
CA CYS A 127 21.33 5.23 -4.13
C CYS A 127 22.00 5.44 -2.78
N SER A 128 22.32 4.39 -2.01
CA SER A 128 23.05 4.52 -0.74
C SER A 128 24.49 5.02 -0.90
N MET A 129 25.10 4.81 -2.07
CA MET A 129 26.44 5.28 -2.40
C MET A 129 26.47 6.69 -2.98
N LEU A 130 25.32 7.18 -3.46
CA LEU A 130 25.17 8.54 -3.97
C LEU A 130 24.95 9.52 -2.82
N ARG A 131 26.03 10.19 -2.40
CA ARG A 131 25.98 11.19 -1.32
C ARG A 131 25.14 12.41 -1.72
N ASP A 132 25.35 12.91 -2.93
CA ASP A 132 24.84 14.22 -3.35
C ASP A 132 23.81 14.12 -4.48
N CYS A 133 22.86 13.18 -4.39
CA CYS A 133 21.77 13.11 -5.38
C CYS A 133 20.79 14.28 -5.18
N PRO A 134 20.66 15.24 -6.14
CA PRO A 134 19.79 16.42 -5.99
C PRO A 134 18.33 16.06 -5.74
N HIS A 135 17.91 14.96 -6.38
CA HIS A 135 16.54 14.46 -6.38
C HIS A 135 16.15 13.71 -5.09
N ARG A 136 17.10 13.46 -4.18
CA ARG A 136 16.83 12.70 -2.96
C ARG A 136 15.77 13.44 -2.15
N VAL A 137 14.70 12.74 -1.78
CA VAL A 137 13.62 13.30 -0.95
C VAL A 137 13.84 12.87 0.49
N ASP A 138 13.94 13.85 1.37
CA ASP A 138 13.98 13.65 2.81
C ASP A 138 12.65 13.07 3.29
N GLN A 139 12.71 11.96 4.04
CA GLN A 139 11.50 11.19 4.40
C GLN A 139 10.75 11.78 5.60
N GLU A 140 11.25 12.83 6.24
CA GLU A 140 10.61 13.53 7.35
C GLU A 140 9.96 14.83 6.88
N THR A 141 10.61 15.56 5.98
CA THR A 141 10.20 16.89 5.52
C THR A 141 9.59 16.90 4.13
N GLY A 142 9.82 15.86 3.33
CA GLY A 142 9.39 15.78 1.92
C GLY A 142 10.16 16.70 0.98
N LYS A 143 11.19 17.39 1.46
CA LYS A 143 12.01 18.30 0.64
C LYS A 143 13.08 17.53 -0.13
N THR A 144 13.44 18.05 -1.29
CA THR A 144 14.60 17.56 -2.05
C THR A 144 15.91 18.00 -1.41
N HIS A 145 16.98 17.26 -1.68
CA HIS A 145 18.32 17.59 -1.19
C HIS A 145 18.84 18.93 -1.75
N GLU A 146 18.53 19.22 -3.02
CA GLU A 146 18.73 20.55 -3.60
C GLU A 146 17.39 21.25 -3.79
N ASP A 147 17.28 22.50 -3.35
CA ASP A 147 16.06 23.30 -3.48
C ASP A 147 15.69 23.50 -4.96
N GLY A 148 14.43 23.23 -5.29
CA GLY A 148 13.90 23.34 -6.66
C GLY A 148 14.24 22.17 -7.59
N ALA A 149 14.98 21.16 -7.11
CA ALA A 149 15.18 19.93 -7.88
C ALA A 149 13.87 19.15 -8.02
N ILE A 150 13.73 18.43 -9.14
CA ILE A 150 12.60 17.51 -9.34
C ILE A 150 12.76 16.35 -8.34
N PRO A 151 11.73 16.00 -7.55
CA PRO A 151 11.86 14.94 -6.56
C PRO A 151 12.03 13.56 -7.22
N CYS A 152 12.83 12.70 -6.59
CA CYS A 152 12.92 11.29 -6.96
C CYS A 152 11.54 10.64 -6.81
N PRO A 153 10.93 10.09 -7.88
CA PRO A 153 9.56 9.60 -7.84
C PRO A 153 9.34 8.50 -6.80
N TYR A 154 10.32 7.60 -6.65
CA TYR A 154 10.28 6.54 -5.64
C TYR A 154 10.28 7.08 -4.21
N LEU A 155 11.22 7.98 -3.89
CA LEU A 155 11.34 8.53 -2.53
C LEU A 155 10.19 9.47 -2.20
N GLN A 156 9.65 10.18 -3.20
CA GLN A 156 8.44 10.99 -3.07
C GLN A 156 7.22 10.13 -2.73
N GLN A 157 6.96 9.05 -3.48
CA GLN A 157 5.86 8.13 -3.16
C GLN A 157 6.02 7.53 -1.76
N LYS A 158 7.26 7.16 -1.39
CA LYS A 158 7.53 6.60 -0.07
C LYS A 158 7.22 7.60 1.05
N TYR A 159 7.61 8.86 0.89
CA TYR A 159 7.26 9.95 1.80
C TYR A 159 5.74 10.12 1.90
N GLU A 160 5.04 10.14 0.77
CA GLU A 160 3.57 10.24 0.72
C GLU A 160 2.89 9.07 1.42
N ALA A 161 3.35 7.84 1.17
CA ALA A 161 2.82 6.63 1.81
C ALA A 161 3.06 6.63 3.33
N ARG A 162 4.24 7.07 3.79
CA ARG A 162 4.59 7.14 5.21
C ARG A 162 3.75 8.18 5.97
N ASN A 163 3.40 9.28 5.31
CA ASN A 163 2.67 10.41 5.91
C ASN A 163 1.17 10.41 5.57
N SER A 164 0.69 9.44 4.79
CA SER A 164 -0.71 9.36 4.40
C SER A 164 -1.60 8.99 5.58
N ARG A 165 -2.80 9.57 5.60
CA ARG A 165 -3.90 9.11 6.45
C ARG A 165 -4.67 7.95 5.82
N LYS A 166 -4.48 7.67 4.54
CA LYS A 166 -5.10 6.51 3.87
C LYS A 166 -4.31 5.25 4.18
N PRO A 167 -4.96 4.08 4.25
CA PRO A 167 -4.28 2.80 4.21
C PRO A 167 -3.30 2.72 3.02
N VAL A 168 -2.15 2.11 3.25
CA VAL A 168 -1.14 1.89 2.22
C VAL A 168 -1.43 0.58 1.50
N LEU A 169 -1.63 0.66 0.18
CA LEU A 169 -1.73 -0.51 -0.69
C LEU A 169 -0.36 -0.75 -1.32
N ALA A 170 0.22 -1.93 -1.05
CA ALA A 170 1.58 -2.27 -1.46
C ALA A 170 1.70 -3.71 -1.94
N THR A 171 2.78 -4.02 -2.65
CA THR A 171 3.16 -5.41 -2.93
C THR A 171 3.85 -6.03 -1.72
N LEU A 172 3.79 -7.36 -1.61
CA LEU A 172 4.46 -8.11 -0.54
C LEU A 172 5.97 -7.83 -0.50
N ALA A 173 6.63 -7.79 -1.66
CA ALA A 173 8.05 -7.47 -1.75
C ALA A 173 8.39 -6.07 -1.18
N PHE A 174 7.58 -5.05 -1.49
CA PHE A 174 7.77 -3.71 -0.92
C PHE A 174 7.59 -3.72 0.59
N TYR A 175 6.52 -4.36 1.08
CA TYR A 175 6.21 -4.41 2.51
C TYR A 175 7.34 -5.10 3.31
N LEU A 176 7.76 -6.29 2.87
CA LEU A 176 8.83 -7.05 3.52
C LEU A 176 10.14 -6.26 3.54
N TYR A 177 10.56 -5.69 2.41
CA TYR A 177 11.76 -4.86 2.34
C TYR A 177 11.68 -3.67 3.31
N SER A 178 10.57 -2.93 3.24
CA SER A 178 10.38 -1.68 3.97
C SER A 178 10.26 -1.86 5.48
N ARG A 179 9.72 -3.00 5.94
CA ARG A 179 9.52 -3.32 7.36
C ARG A 179 10.65 -4.12 7.98
N LEU A 180 11.12 -5.17 7.30
CA LEU A 180 12.09 -6.09 7.88
C LEU A 180 13.53 -5.63 7.69
N PHE A 181 13.85 -5.04 6.53
CA PHE A 181 15.22 -4.72 6.17
C PHE A 181 15.55 -3.26 6.41
N SER A 182 14.81 -2.34 5.80
CA SER A 182 15.13 -0.92 5.89
C SER A 182 14.52 -0.21 7.10
N LYS A 183 13.48 -0.80 7.71
CA LYS A 183 12.76 -0.27 8.88
C LYS A 183 12.25 1.17 8.68
N ASP A 184 11.94 1.53 7.44
CA ASP A 184 11.50 2.88 7.09
C ASP A 184 10.05 3.17 7.48
N PHE A 185 9.25 2.12 7.61
CA PHE A 185 7.87 2.20 8.08
C PHE A 185 7.77 1.67 9.51
N PRO A 186 6.97 2.32 10.39
CA PRO A 186 6.64 1.74 11.68
C PRO A 186 5.85 0.45 11.50
N GLU A 187 5.76 -0.35 12.57
CA GLU A 187 4.83 -1.48 12.59
C GLU A 187 3.40 -0.98 12.35
N PRO A 188 2.65 -1.58 11.40
CA PRO A 188 1.29 -1.13 11.14
C PRO A 188 0.38 -1.55 12.29
N ASP A 189 -0.58 -0.69 12.60
CA ASP A 189 -1.63 -1.03 13.57
C ASP A 189 -2.54 -2.14 13.02
N VAL A 190 -2.70 -2.18 11.69
CA VAL A 190 -3.50 -3.17 10.96
C VAL A 190 -2.75 -3.65 9.72
N LEU A 191 -2.61 -4.97 9.59
CA LEU A 191 -2.00 -5.62 8.43
C LEU A 191 -2.98 -6.59 7.79
N ILE A 192 -3.25 -6.40 6.51
CA ILE A 192 -4.07 -7.26 5.67
C ILE A 192 -3.16 -7.84 4.59
N ILE A 193 -3.10 -9.16 4.48
CA ILE A 193 -2.30 -9.86 3.46
C ILE A 193 -3.26 -10.65 2.57
N ASP A 194 -3.44 -10.19 1.34
CA ASP A 194 -4.17 -10.95 0.32
C ASP A 194 -3.29 -12.06 -0.26
N GLU A 195 -3.91 -13.19 -0.60
CA GLU A 195 -3.27 -14.41 -1.06
C GLU A 195 -2.06 -14.83 -0.20
N ALA A 196 -2.25 -14.81 1.13
CA ALA A 196 -1.20 -15.08 2.11
C ALA A 196 -0.46 -16.42 1.93
N HIS A 197 -1.08 -17.39 1.24
CA HIS A 197 -0.43 -18.65 0.86
C HIS A 197 0.81 -18.45 -0.03
N ARG A 198 0.95 -17.30 -0.70
CA ARG A 198 2.10 -16.95 -1.55
C ARG A 198 3.27 -16.33 -0.79
N VAL A 199 3.11 -16.05 0.50
CA VAL A 199 4.17 -15.41 1.31
C VAL A 199 5.48 -16.21 1.29
N PRO A 200 5.48 -17.55 1.45
CA PRO A 200 6.72 -18.33 1.42
C PRO A 200 7.47 -18.27 0.10
N GLU A 201 6.80 -17.97 -1.02
CA GLU A 201 7.45 -17.85 -2.34
C GLU A 201 8.23 -16.53 -2.50
N THR A 202 7.97 -15.55 -1.62
CA THR A 202 8.49 -14.18 -1.72
C THR A 202 9.64 -13.91 -0.74
N ILE A 203 9.83 -14.78 0.25
CA ILE A 203 10.89 -14.71 1.27
C ILE A 203 12.06 -15.59 0.83
#